data_AF-A0A3N5U2S5-F1
#
_entry.id   AF-A0A3N5U2S5-F1
#
_cell.length_a   1.000
_cell.length_b   1.000
_cell.length_c   1.000
_cell.angle_alpha   90.00
_cell.angle_beta   90.00
_cell.angle_gamma   90.00
#
_symmetry.space_group_name_H-M   'P 1'
#
loop_
_entity.id
_entity.type
_entity.pdbx_description
1 polymer ?
#
loop_
_entity_poly.entity_id
_entity_poly.type
_entity_poly.pdbx_seq_one_letter_code
_entity_poly.pdbx_strand_id
1 'polypeptide(L)'
;MEKQQEPASTVCVSSRAWYDASIAEFLQTLPDTVIGRLARNGDFALLSTQKDAWLEQIRLLQTCLVGLTGSLFLEFNIPRMGRRIDAVLLSCPVVFVIEFKVGESVFERAALDQVWDYALDLKNFHKASHSVSIVPVLIATGATVSAPLELRADEDRVYRPLSVPTASLREAIDLARRTVTGDVIEEQRWSLAPYHPTPTIVEAARALYSQHSVEAIARHDAGAQNLRVTSCRIEELVDQAKTTGRKLICFVTGVPGAGKTLVGLNIATQRREINQPTHAVFLSGNGPLVAVLREALTRDEVGRRKSQGDNVRKGKVAESVKAFIQNVHNFRDEALIHPDPPIDHVVIFDEAQRAWNLRQTANFMRRKKNRSGFSDSEPEFLISYMDRHQDWAVVVCLVGGGQEINTGEAGIDAWLDAVNSRFPYWHM
;
A
#
# COMPACT_ATOMS: atom_id res chain seq x y z
N MET A 1 -32.29 28.19 21.30
CA MET A 1 -32.21 26.73 21.10
C MET A 1 -30.80 26.43 20.64
N GLU A 2 -29.95 26.08 21.59
CA GLU A 2 -28.58 25.66 21.35
C GLU A 2 -28.57 24.34 20.58
N LYS A 3 -27.89 24.31 19.43
CA LYS A 3 -27.57 23.07 18.73
C LYS A 3 -26.55 22.32 19.58
N GLN A 4 -26.97 21.22 20.16
CA GLN A 4 -26.06 20.21 20.73
C GLN A 4 -25.13 19.74 19.62
N GLN A 5 -23.84 20.07 19.76
CA GLN A 5 -22.77 19.43 19.00
C GLN A 5 -22.71 17.97 19.45
N GLU A 6 -23.02 17.05 18.55
CA GLU A 6 -22.67 15.64 18.71
C GLU A 6 -21.15 15.53 18.91
N PRO A 7 -20.68 14.68 19.83
CA PRO A 7 -19.26 14.53 20.07
C PRO A 7 -18.63 13.90 18.82
N ALA A 8 -17.69 14.61 18.20
CA ALA A 8 -16.80 14.06 17.20
C ALA A 8 -16.21 12.75 17.74
N SER A 9 -16.49 11.64 17.06
CA SER A 9 -15.92 10.34 17.40
C SER A 9 -14.40 10.50 17.47
N THR A 10 -13.82 10.26 18.64
CA THR A 10 -12.37 10.21 18.83
C THR A 10 -11.82 9.13 17.90
N VAL A 11 -11.34 9.53 16.73
CA VAL A 11 -10.68 8.65 15.78
C VAL A 11 -9.39 8.20 16.47
N CYS A 12 -9.40 6.97 16.99
CA CYS A 12 -8.20 6.32 17.49
C CYS A 12 -7.24 6.17 16.31
N VAL A 13 -6.24 7.06 16.22
CA VAL A 13 -5.21 7.05 15.18
C VAL A 13 -4.50 5.69 15.28
N SER A 14 -4.71 4.84 14.29
CA SER A 14 -4.04 3.54 14.24
C SER A 14 -2.57 3.78 13.90
N SER A 15 -1.63 3.24 14.70
CA SER A 15 -0.20 3.27 14.36
C SER A 15 0.07 2.39 13.14
N ARG A 16 1.07 2.75 12.31
CA ARG A 16 1.51 1.95 11.16
C ARG A 16 2.29 0.71 11.59
N ALA A 17 2.89 0.75 12.77
CA ALA A 17 3.66 -0.35 13.35
C ALA A 17 2.86 -1.00 14.49
N TRP A 18 3.14 -2.27 14.77
CA TRP A 18 2.57 -2.91 15.96
C TRP A 18 3.31 -2.52 17.24
N TYR A 19 4.57 -2.10 17.10
CA TYR A 19 5.33 -1.47 18.17
C TYR A 19 6.15 -0.33 17.58
N ASP A 20 6.12 0.82 18.24
CA ASP A 20 6.97 1.96 17.95
C ASP A 20 7.49 2.56 19.26
N ALA A 21 8.75 2.96 19.28
CA ALA A 21 9.40 3.62 20.40
C ALA A 21 10.70 4.30 19.96
N SER A 22 11.15 5.29 20.73
CA SER A 22 12.54 5.74 20.64
C SER A 22 13.48 4.58 21.03
N ILE A 23 14.72 4.57 20.52
CA ILE A 23 15.74 3.58 20.91
C ILE A 23 15.94 3.60 22.43
N ALA A 24 15.94 4.78 23.06
CA ALA A 24 16.12 4.92 24.50
C ALA A 24 15.00 4.22 25.29
N GLU A 25 13.73 4.40 24.89
CA GLU A 25 12.60 3.70 25.50
C GLU A 25 12.66 2.19 25.25
N PHE A 26 12.95 1.76 24.02
CA PHE A 26 13.03 0.35 23.66
C PHE A 26 14.09 -0.41 24.48
N LEU A 27 15.24 0.21 24.73
CA LEU A 27 16.31 -0.36 25.56
C LEU A 27 15.91 -0.50 27.04
N GLN A 28 14.99 0.32 27.53
CA GLN A 28 14.48 0.24 28.91
C GLN A 28 13.24 -0.63 29.06
N THR A 29 12.59 -0.98 27.94
CA THR A 29 11.36 -1.77 27.93
C THR A 29 11.69 -3.27 28.03
N LEU A 30 11.06 -3.98 28.97
CA LEU A 30 11.23 -5.43 29.09
C LEU A 30 10.72 -6.14 27.82
N PRO A 31 11.41 -7.20 27.33
CA PRO A 31 10.99 -7.91 26.12
C PRO A 31 9.54 -8.39 26.13
N ASP A 32 9.05 -8.89 27.27
CA ASP A 32 7.66 -9.33 27.41
C ASP A 32 6.65 -8.17 27.27
N THR A 33 7.04 -6.95 27.63
CA THR A 33 6.20 -5.75 27.42
C THR A 33 6.15 -5.37 25.95
N VAL A 34 7.28 -5.45 25.23
CA VAL A 34 7.32 -5.25 23.78
C VAL A 34 6.44 -6.29 23.07
N ILE A 35 6.58 -7.57 23.42
CA ILE A 35 5.73 -8.67 22.90
C ILE A 35 4.26 -8.41 23.24
N GLY A 36 3.94 -7.94 24.45
CA GLY A 36 2.58 -7.60 24.83
C GLY A 36 1.96 -6.51 23.95
N ARG A 37 2.74 -5.47 23.60
CA ARG A 37 2.31 -4.42 22.67
C ARG A 37 2.13 -4.96 21.24
N LEU A 38 3.09 -5.76 20.75
CA LEU A 38 3.00 -6.44 19.44
C LEU A 38 1.75 -7.32 19.35
N ALA A 39 1.52 -8.19 20.34
CA ALA A 39 0.39 -9.10 20.38
C ALA A 39 -0.96 -8.37 20.45
N ARG A 40 -1.02 -7.24 21.17
CA ARG A 40 -2.22 -6.42 21.28
C ARG A 40 -2.58 -5.73 19.97
N ASN A 41 -1.57 -5.28 19.23
CA ASN A 41 -1.75 -4.56 17.97
C ASN A 41 -1.79 -5.51 16.74
N GLY A 42 -1.48 -6.79 16.95
CA GLY A 42 -1.53 -7.87 15.97
C GLY A 42 -2.92 -8.09 15.36
N ASP A 43 -2.97 -8.28 14.04
CA ASP A 43 -4.21 -8.59 13.29
C ASP A 43 -4.56 -10.11 13.32
N PHE A 44 -3.70 -10.93 13.92
CA PHE A 44 -3.75 -12.40 13.85
C PHE A 44 -3.53 -13.06 15.21
N ALA A 45 -3.94 -14.34 15.29
CA ALA A 45 -3.68 -15.15 16.48
C ALA A 45 -2.17 -15.36 16.64
N LEU A 46 -1.65 -15.05 17.83
CA LEU A 46 -0.23 -15.18 18.13
C LEU A 46 0.15 -16.66 18.20
N LEU A 47 1.04 -17.10 17.31
CA LEU A 47 1.65 -18.42 17.35
C LEU A 47 2.84 -18.43 18.31
N SER A 48 3.13 -19.57 18.94
CA SER A 48 4.30 -19.72 19.81
C SER A 48 5.61 -19.45 19.07
N THR A 49 5.73 -19.98 17.85
CA THR A 49 6.90 -19.77 16.98
C THR A 49 7.11 -18.29 16.64
N GLN A 50 6.04 -17.52 16.44
CA GLN A 50 6.12 -16.08 16.20
C GLN A 50 6.57 -15.34 17.46
N LYS A 51 6.07 -15.72 18.63
CA LYS A 51 6.51 -15.16 19.91
C LYS A 51 8.00 -15.40 20.14
N ASP A 52 8.49 -16.62 19.88
CA ASP A 52 9.90 -16.98 20.06
C ASP A 52 10.79 -16.20 19.08
N ALA A 53 10.37 -16.08 17.82
CA ALA A 53 11.04 -15.26 16.82
C ALA A 53 11.13 -13.79 17.26
N TRP A 54 10.03 -13.19 17.73
CA TRP A 54 10.06 -11.81 18.26
C TRP A 54 10.99 -11.66 19.45
N LEU A 55 11.00 -12.62 20.37
CA LEU A 55 11.87 -12.57 21.54
C LEU A 55 13.35 -12.55 21.14
N GLU A 56 13.74 -13.36 20.15
CA GLU A 56 15.09 -13.39 19.60
C GLU A 56 15.45 -12.06 18.92
N GLN A 57 14.55 -11.53 18.08
CA GLN A 57 14.72 -10.24 17.42
C GLN A 57 14.89 -9.09 18.43
N ILE A 58 14.02 -9.03 19.43
CA ILE A 58 14.03 -7.99 20.46
C ILE A 58 15.36 -8.01 21.23
N ARG A 59 15.81 -9.19 21.66
CA ARG A 59 17.08 -9.33 22.39
C ARG A 59 18.28 -8.92 21.55
N LEU A 60 18.31 -9.30 20.27
CA LEU A 60 19.37 -8.88 19.36
C LEU A 60 19.40 -7.36 19.23
N LEU A 61 18.25 -6.75 18.93
CA LEU A 61 18.15 -5.29 18.76
C LEU A 61 18.51 -4.56 20.06
N GLN A 62 18.06 -5.02 21.22
CA GLN A 62 18.41 -4.39 22.51
C GLN A 62 19.92 -4.44 22.78
N THR A 63 20.60 -5.49 22.35
CA THR A 63 22.06 -5.59 22.47
C THR A 63 22.76 -4.67 21.48
N CYS A 64 22.34 -4.65 20.22
CA CYS A 64 23.02 -3.91 19.16
C CYS A 64 22.81 -2.39 19.22
N LEU A 65 21.66 -1.93 19.69
CA LEU A 65 21.27 -0.52 19.64
C LEU A 65 21.79 0.32 20.82
N VAL A 66 22.51 -0.26 21.78
CA VAL A 66 23.09 0.47 22.92
C VAL A 66 23.99 1.61 22.46
N GLY A 67 23.70 2.83 22.94
CA GLY A 67 24.45 4.04 22.60
C GLY A 67 24.10 4.66 21.25
N LEU A 68 23.08 4.13 20.55
CA LEU A 68 22.52 4.74 19.35
C LEU A 68 21.32 5.63 19.68
N THR A 69 21.03 6.58 18.80
CA THR A 69 19.87 7.47 18.87
C THR A 69 19.00 7.25 17.65
N GLY A 70 17.69 7.43 17.81
CA GLY A 70 16.72 7.17 16.76
C GLY A 70 15.41 6.60 17.28
N SER A 71 14.63 6.05 16.34
CA SER A 71 13.37 5.33 16.62
C SER A 71 13.37 3.95 15.97
N LEU A 72 12.72 3.01 16.65
CA LEU A 72 12.52 1.64 16.21
C LEU A 72 11.02 1.39 16.01
N PHE A 73 10.68 0.81 14.87
CA PHE A 73 9.36 0.32 14.55
C PHE A 73 9.45 -1.18 14.28
N LEU A 74 8.62 -1.97 14.92
CA LEU A 74 8.50 -3.40 14.66
C LEU A 74 7.17 -3.69 13.96
N GLU A 75 7.19 -4.62 13.01
CA GLU A 75 6.01 -5.05 12.26
C GLU A 75 5.35 -3.86 11.54
N PHE A 76 6.18 -3.06 10.84
CA PHE A 76 5.80 -1.81 10.19
C PHE A 76 5.07 -2.07 8.86
N ASN A 77 3.84 -1.58 8.73
CA ASN A 77 3.06 -1.71 7.50
C ASN A 77 3.47 -0.67 6.47
N ILE A 78 3.85 -1.12 5.27
CA ILE A 78 4.11 -0.23 4.14
C ILE A 78 2.76 0.28 3.60
N PRO A 79 2.55 1.60 3.48
CA PRO A 79 1.28 2.18 3.07
C PRO A 79 0.73 1.54 1.79
N ARG A 80 -0.51 1.03 1.89
CA ARG A 80 -1.28 0.36 0.83
C ARG A 80 -0.67 -0.86 0.14
N MET A 81 0.55 -1.29 0.49
CA MET A 81 1.20 -2.43 -0.17
C MET A 81 0.73 -3.79 0.35
N GLY A 82 0.09 -3.83 1.53
CA GLY A 82 -0.30 -5.10 2.16
C GLY A 82 0.91 -5.93 2.58
N ARG A 83 2.04 -5.26 2.80
CA ARG A 83 3.33 -5.83 3.16
C ARG A 83 3.81 -5.18 4.44
N ARG A 84 4.60 -5.94 5.20
CA ARG A 84 5.03 -5.58 6.54
C ARG A 84 6.50 -5.90 6.68
N ILE A 85 7.24 -4.96 7.25
CA ILE A 85 8.67 -5.06 7.52
C ILE A 85 8.83 -5.47 8.98
N ASP A 86 9.68 -6.48 9.23
CA ASP A 86 9.91 -6.96 10.59
C ASP A 86 10.42 -5.85 11.51
N ALA A 87 11.44 -5.09 11.08
CA ALA A 87 11.88 -3.91 11.79
C ALA A 87 12.31 -2.77 10.85
N VAL A 88 11.89 -1.54 11.17
CA VAL A 88 12.43 -0.31 10.60
C VAL A 88 13.16 0.44 11.71
N LEU A 89 14.43 0.74 11.47
CA LEU A 89 15.24 1.55 12.37
C LEU A 89 15.53 2.89 11.68
N LEU A 90 15.06 3.97 12.29
CA LEU A 90 15.45 5.33 11.93
C LEU A 90 16.69 5.66 12.75
N SER A 91 17.87 5.70 12.13
CA SER A 91 19.08 6.22 12.76
C SER A 91 19.71 7.22 11.80
N CYS A 92 19.37 8.47 12.05
CA CYS A 92 19.63 9.60 11.16
C CYS A 92 21.08 9.61 10.62
N PRO A 93 21.26 9.87 9.30
CA PRO A 93 20.24 10.17 8.29
C PRO A 93 19.69 8.92 7.54
N VAL A 94 19.84 7.74 8.12
CA VAL A 94 19.57 6.45 7.45
C VAL A 94 18.29 5.81 7.95
N VAL A 95 17.51 5.26 7.01
CA VAL A 95 16.42 4.31 7.31
C VAL A 95 16.93 2.90 7.04
N PHE A 96 16.97 2.05 8.06
CA PHE A 96 17.26 0.64 7.87
C PHE A 96 15.96 -0.14 7.76
N VAL A 97 15.87 -0.99 6.74
CA VAL A 97 14.77 -1.93 6.52
C VAL A 97 15.30 -3.31 6.82
N ILE A 98 14.88 -3.89 7.94
CA ILE A 98 15.46 -5.12 8.47
C ILE A 98 14.45 -6.24 8.33
N GLU A 99 14.88 -7.33 7.68
CA GLU A 99 14.15 -8.60 7.59
C GLU A 99 14.91 -9.66 8.39
N PHE A 100 14.20 -10.43 9.19
CA PHE A 100 14.76 -11.52 9.98
C PHE A 100 14.36 -12.88 9.41
N LYS A 101 15.35 -13.77 9.28
CA LYS A 101 15.17 -15.19 9.04
C LYS A 101 15.71 -15.95 10.25
N VAL A 102 14.84 -16.16 11.23
CA VAL A 102 15.18 -16.80 12.51
C VAL A 102 15.49 -18.28 12.28
N GLY A 103 16.64 -18.74 12.76
CA GLY A 103 17.13 -20.12 12.63
C GLY A 103 17.85 -20.42 11.31
N GLU A 104 17.74 -19.55 10.31
CA GLU A 104 18.43 -19.73 9.03
C GLU A 104 19.93 -19.46 9.15
N SER A 105 20.73 -20.29 8.48
CA SER A 105 22.20 -20.17 8.46
C SER A 105 22.74 -19.65 7.13
N VAL A 106 21.88 -19.51 6.12
CA VAL A 106 22.23 -19.08 4.77
C VAL A 106 21.38 -17.88 4.37
N PHE A 107 22.00 -16.92 3.68
CA PHE A 107 21.32 -15.78 3.10
C PHE A 107 20.72 -16.17 1.74
N GLU A 108 19.48 -16.66 1.76
CA GLU A 108 18.80 -17.01 0.53
C GLU A 108 18.56 -15.79 -0.37
N ARG A 109 18.71 -15.99 -1.69
CA ARG A 109 18.44 -14.94 -2.67
C ARG A 109 17.01 -14.41 -2.58
N ALA A 110 16.04 -15.28 -2.32
CA ALA A 110 14.64 -14.88 -2.16
C ALA A 110 14.43 -13.93 -0.97
N ALA A 111 15.12 -14.17 0.16
CA ALA A 111 15.07 -13.30 1.32
C ALA A 111 15.76 -11.95 1.07
N LEU A 112 16.88 -11.94 0.33
CA LEU A 112 17.54 -10.72 -0.11
C LEU A 112 16.65 -9.89 -1.05
N ASP A 113 16.02 -10.53 -2.04
CA ASP A 113 15.06 -9.89 -2.92
C ASP A 113 13.86 -9.34 -2.12
N GLN A 114 13.38 -10.08 -1.11
CA GLN A 114 12.26 -9.65 -0.27
C GLN A 114 12.57 -8.35 0.49
N VAL A 115 13.68 -8.29 1.25
CA VAL A 115 14.04 -7.09 2.03
C VAL A 115 14.33 -5.90 1.10
N TRP A 116 14.89 -6.17 -0.07
CA TRP A 116 15.11 -5.14 -1.07
C TRP A 116 13.80 -4.57 -1.60
N ASP A 117 12.85 -5.43 -1.94
CA ASP A 117 11.54 -5.01 -2.42
C ASP A 117 10.79 -4.22 -1.34
N TYR A 118 11.01 -4.49 -0.05
CA TYR A 118 10.47 -3.64 1.02
C TYR A 118 11.09 -2.25 1.03
N ALA A 119 12.41 -2.15 0.86
CA ALA A 119 13.08 -0.86 0.79
C ALA A 119 12.61 -0.03 -0.41
N LEU A 120 12.42 -0.67 -1.57
CA LEU A 120 11.87 -0.02 -2.75
C LEU A 120 10.39 0.35 -2.59
N ASP A 121 9.58 -0.53 -2.01
CA ASP A 121 8.17 -0.23 -1.71
C ASP A 121 8.07 0.98 -0.75
N LEU A 122 8.91 1.08 0.28
CA LEU A 122 9.00 2.28 1.11
C LEU A 122 9.45 3.50 0.32
N LYS A 123 10.55 3.39 -0.44
CA LYS A 123 11.09 4.49 -1.25
C LYS A 123 10.04 5.09 -2.18
N ASN A 124 9.23 4.22 -2.79
CA ASN A 124 8.33 4.59 -3.85
C ASN A 124 6.93 4.95 -3.38
N PHE A 125 6.43 4.41 -2.27
CA PHE A 125 5.04 4.59 -1.85
C PHE A 125 4.85 5.31 -0.52
N HIS A 126 5.91 5.54 0.25
CA HIS A 126 5.81 6.25 1.52
C HIS A 126 6.37 7.67 1.37
N LYS A 127 5.51 8.69 1.55
CA LYS A 127 5.85 10.09 1.23
C LYS A 127 7.13 10.58 1.91
N ALA A 128 7.31 10.26 3.19
CA ALA A 128 8.49 10.69 3.93
C ALA A 128 9.77 9.91 3.57
N SER A 129 9.67 8.83 2.79
CA SER A 129 10.82 8.04 2.33
C SER A 129 11.36 8.49 0.96
N HIS A 130 10.71 9.43 0.27
CA HIS A 130 11.11 9.82 -1.10
C HIS A 130 12.53 10.38 -1.19
N SER A 131 12.99 11.14 -0.19
CA SER A 131 14.32 11.77 -0.18
C SER A 131 15.35 11.04 0.67
N VAL A 132 14.93 10.09 1.50
CA VAL A 132 15.81 9.41 2.47
C VAL A 132 16.61 8.29 1.82
N SER A 133 17.76 8.01 2.42
CA SER A 133 18.61 6.88 2.08
C SER A 133 18.14 5.65 2.84
N ILE A 134 17.90 4.55 2.12
CA ILE A 134 17.34 3.33 2.69
C ILE A 134 18.34 2.19 2.54
N VAL A 135 18.71 1.56 3.66
CA VAL A 135 19.62 0.41 3.69
C VAL A 135 18.83 -0.85 4.05
N PRO A 136 18.58 -1.75 3.09
CA PRO A 136 17.99 -3.05 3.37
C PRO A 136 19.00 -3.97 4.06
N VAL A 137 18.59 -4.67 5.10
CA VAL A 137 19.42 -5.55 5.91
C VAL A 137 18.69 -6.88 6.11
N LEU A 138 19.27 -7.97 5.61
CA LEU A 138 18.80 -9.31 5.87
C LEU A 138 19.62 -9.91 7.03
N ILE A 139 18.93 -10.31 8.10
CA ILE A 139 19.53 -11.00 9.24
C ILE A 139 19.13 -12.47 9.19
N ALA A 140 20.11 -13.36 9.10
CA ALA A 140 19.93 -14.80 9.28
C ALA A 140 20.53 -15.18 10.63
N THR A 141 19.71 -15.61 11.59
CA THR A 141 20.16 -15.65 13.00
C THR A 141 21.10 -16.80 13.32
N GLY A 142 21.08 -17.86 12.52
CA GLY A 142 22.03 -18.97 12.59
C GLY A 142 23.28 -18.79 11.73
N ALA A 143 23.39 -17.71 10.95
CA ALA A 143 24.54 -17.47 10.09
C ALA A 143 25.73 -16.94 10.91
N THR A 144 26.93 -17.47 10.66
CA THR A 144 28.17 -17.04 11.31
C THR A 144 29.12 -16.29 10.36
N VAL A 145 28.91 -16.42 9.04
CA VAL A 145 29.77 -15.85 8.01
C VAL A 145 28.91 -15.15 6.98
N SER A 146 29.37 -13.98 6.51
CA SER A 146 28.78 -13.25 5.40
C SER A 146 29.85 -12.71 4.47
N ALA A 147 29.42 -12.22 3.30
CA ALA A 147 30.26 -11.37 2.49
C ALA A 147 30.66 -10.09 3.27
N PRO A 148 31.77 -9.43 2.91
CA PRO A 148 32.14 -8.14 3.49
C PRO A 148 31.00 -7.13 3.37
N LEU A 149 30.84 -6.30 4.41
CA LEU A 149 29.85 -5.23 4.43
C LEU A 149 30.28 -4.14 3.44
N GLU A 150 29.53 -4.01 2.35
CA GLU A 150 29.79 -3.01 1.32
C GLU A 150 28.50 -2.25 0.99
N LEU A 151 28.54 -0.94 1.19
CA LEU A 151 27.41 -0.06 0.87
C LEU A 151 27.50 0.38 -0.59
N ARG A 152 26.56 -0.12 -1.39
CA ARG A 152 26.39 0.29 -2.79
C ARG A 152 25.01 0.91 -2.96
N ALA A 153 24.95 2.22 -3.21
CA ALA A 153 23.70 2.92 -3.48
C ALA A 153 23.31 2.81 -4.96
N ASP A 154 22.02 2.63 -5.24
CA ASP A 154 21.44 2.95 -6.54
C ASP A 154 21.11 4.46 -6.61
N GLU A 155 20.74 4.96 -7.80
CA GLU A 155 20.48 6.39 -8.06
C GLU A 155 19.39 7.00 -7.15
N ASP A 156 18.44 6.18 -6.72
CA ASP A 156 17.33 6.55 -5.84
C ASP A 156 17.72 6.54 -4.34
N ARG A 157 19.00 6.27 -4.01
CA ARG A 157 19.53 6.13 -2.65
C ARG A 157 18.97 4.93 -1.88
N VAL A 158 18.39 3.94 -2.58
CA VAL A 158 18.18 2.61 -2.02
C VAL A 158 19.48 1.82 -2.21
N TYR A 159 20.01 1.29 -1.11
CA TYR A 159 21.25 0.52 -1.13
C TYR A 159 20.98 -0.93 -1.53
N ARG A 160 22.00 -1.60 -2.07
CA ARG A 160 21.99 -3.06 -2.23
C ARG A 160 21.82 -3.72 -0.85
N PRO A 161 21.04 -4.80 -0.73
CA PRO A 161 20.82 -5.47 0.55
C PRO A 161 22.12 -5.96 1.19
N LEU A 162 22.25 -5.75 2.49
CA LEU A 162 23.34 -6.29 3.29
C LEU A 162 22.93 -7.65 3.86
N SER A 163 23.77 -8.67 3.67
CA SER A 163 23.67 -9.95 4.37
C SER A 163 24.43 -9.84 5.69
N VAL A 164 23.71 -9.85 6.82
CA VAL A 164 24.29 -9.49 8.12
C VAL A 164 24.07 -10.61 9.14
N PRO A 165 25.14 -11.29 9.57
CA PRO A 165 25.11 -12.16 10.74
C PRO A 165 24.78 -11.35 11.99
N THR A 166 24.19 -11.99 13.00
CA THR A 166 23.77 -11.32 14.25
C THR A 166 24.90 -10.54 14.91
N ALA A 167 26.11 -11.10 14.94
CA ALA A 167 27.30 -10.47 15.52
C ALA A 167 27.74 -9.17 14.81
N SER A 168 27.41 -9.01 13.52
CA SER A 168 27.87 -7.89 12.68
C SER A 168 26.83 -6.79 12.50
N LEU A 169 25.64 -6.90 13.13
CA LEU A 169 24.57 -5.91 12.96
C LEU A 169 24.99 -4.50 13.37
N ARG A 170 25.68 -4.36 14.51
CA ARG A 170 26.18 -3.07 14.98
C ARG A 170 27.17 -2.45 13.99
N GLU A 171 28.09 -3.25 13.46
CA GLU A 171 29.07 -2.81 12.48
C GLU A 171 28.40 -2.29 11.21
N ALA A 172 27.39 -3.00 10.70
CA ALA A 172 26.61 -2.58 9.53
C ALA A 172 25.89 -1.25 9.74
N ILE A 173 25.27 -1.06 10.91
CA ILE A 173 24.61 0.20 11.26
C ILE A 173 25.63 1.34 11.33
N ASP A 174 26.74 1.16 12.03
CA ASP A 174 27.78 2.19 12.19
C ASP A 174 28.48 2.53 10.86
N LEU A 175 28.68 1.54 9.98
CA LEU A 175 29.18 1.76 8.62
C LEU A 175 28.24 2.66 7.83
N ALA A 176 26.94 2.34 7.80
CA ALA A 176 25.93 3.14 7.11
C ALA A 176 25.80 4.55 7.68
N ARG A 177 25.75 4.71 9.00
CA ARG A 177 25.69 6.04 9.62
C ARG A 177 26.89 6.94 9.30
N ARG A 178 28.09 6.35 9.14
CA ARG A 178 29.30 7.10 8.78
C ARG A 178 29.39 7.43 7.29
N THR A 179 28.80 6.59 6.44
CA THR A 179 28.94 6.68 4.98
C THR A 179 27.83 7.50 4.34
N VAL A 180 26.61 7.36 4.85
CA VAL A 180 25.42 7.98 4.27
C VAL A 180 25.29 9.42 4.74
N THR A 181 25.12 10.33 3.78
CA THR A 181 24.78 11.72 4.05
C THR A 181 23.31 11.97 3.72
N GLY A 182 22.70 12.92 4.42
CA GLY A 182 21.29 13.26 4.24
C GLY A 182 20.79 14.18 5.34
N ASP A 183 19.55 14.64 5.18
CA ASP A 183 18.89 15.49 6.16
C ASP A 183 18.44 14.70 7.39
N VAL A 184 18.21 15.43 8.48
CA VAL A 184 17.66 14.85 9.69
C VAL A 184 16.23 14.37 9.45
N ILE A 185 15.97 13.12 9.79
CA ILE A 185 14.64 12.52 9.67
C ILE A 185 13.84 12.89 10.93
N GLU A 186 12.74 13.61 10.75
CA GLU A 186 11.77 13.85 11.81
C GLU A 186 10.91 12.59 12.02
N GLU A 187 11.19 11.86 13.10
CA GLU A 187 10.71 10.48 13.31
C GLU A 187 9.18 10.35 13.30
N GLN A 188 8.47 11.24 13.99
CA GLN A 188 7.00 11.23 14.03
C GLN A 188 6.37 11.58 12.67
N ARG A 189 6.96 12.55 11.97
CA ARG A 189 6.51 12.91 10.63
C ARG A 189 6.78 11.80 9.64
N TRP A 190 7.91 11.10 9.78
CA TRP A 190 8.24 9.96 8.95
C TRP A 190 7.24 8.83 9.19
N SER A 191 6.99 8.42 10.43
CA SER A 191 6.13 7.27 10.72
C SER A 191 4.66 7.47 10.33
N LEU A 192 4.15 8.70 10.38
CA LEU A 192 2.76 9.01 10.04
C LEU A 192 2.54 9.31 8.56
N ALA A 193 3.61 9.45 7.76
CA ALA A 193 3.49 9.94 6.40
C ALA A 193 2.58 9.04 5.53
N PRO A 194 1.74 9.63 4.68
CA PRO A 194 0.74 8.89 3.92
C PRO A 194 1.35 8.10 2.77
N TYR A 195 0.53 7.20 2.21
CA TYR A 195 0.75 6.69 0.87
C TYR A 195 0.89 7.83 -0.14
N HIS A 196 1.99 7.83 -0.89
CA HIS A 196 2.22 8.73 -2.00
C HIS A 196 3.20 8.08 -2.99
N PRO A 197 2.75 7.64 -4.18
CA PRO A 197 3.65 7.09 -5.17
C PRO A 197 4.61 8.18 -5.68
N THR A 198 5.85 7.83 -6.01
CA THR A 198 6.79 8.76 -6.65
C THR A 198 6.35 9.07 -8.09
N PRO A 199 6.66 10.28 -8.61
CA PRO A 199 6.32 10.63 -9.99
C PRO A 199 6.85 9.63 -11.03
N THR A 200 8.08 9.16 -10.82
CA THR A 200 8.73 8.18 -11.70
C THR A 200 7.97 6.85 -11.76
N ILE A 201 7.41 6.39 -10.64
CA ILE A 201 6.59 5.18 -10.61
C ILE A 201 5.24 5.38 -11.29
N VAL A 202 4.61 6.55 -11.10
CA VAL A 202 3.35 6.88 -11.77
C VAL A 202 3.55 6.98 -13.29
N GLU A 203 4.64 7.60 -13.74
CA GLU A 203 5.02 7.69 -15.14
C GLU A 203 5.33 6.32 -15.75
N ALA A 204 6.17 5.52 -15.08
CA ALA A 204 6.52 4.18 -15.52
C ALA A 204 5.27 3.29 -15.66
N ALA A 205 4.35 3.42 -14.72
CA ALA A 205 3.11 2.68 -14.74
C ALA A 205 2.17 3.16 -15.86
N ARG A 206 2.05 4.47 -16.12
CA ARG A 206 1.28 4.99 -17.27
C ARG A 206 1.87 4.51 -18.61
N ALA A 207 3.19 4.51 -18.72
CA ALA A 207 3.91 4.04 -19.91
C ALA A 207 3.71 2.53 -20.15
N LEU A 208 3.71 1.73 -19.08
CA LEU A 208 3.42 0.30 -19.14
C LEU A 208 2.03 0.07 -19.75
N TYR A 209 1.00 0.70 -19.20
CA TYR A 209 -0.38 0.46 -19.66
C TYR A 209 -0.73 1.09 -21.00
N SER A 210 -0.16 2.25 -21.35
CA SER A 210 -0.36 2.81 -22.70
C SER A 210 0.18 1.88 -23.80
N GLN A 211 1.19 1.06 -23.47
CA GLN A 211 1.80 0.10 -24.37
C GLN A 211 1.11 -1.27 -24.34
N HIS A 212 0.24 -1.52 -23.36
CA HIS A 212 -0.73 -2.63 -23.34
C HIS A 212 -2.13 -2.20 -23.79
N SER A 213 -2.23 -1.17 -24.66
CA SER A 213 -3.52 -0.62 -25.07
C SER A 213 -4.50 -1.72 -25.45
N VAL A 214 -5.77 -1.50 -25.12
CA VAL A 214 -6.87 -2.40 -25.48
C VAL A 214 -6.90 -2.70 -26.99
N GLU A 215 -6.23 -1.92 -27.84
CA GLU A 215 -6.09 -2.21 -29.27
C GLU A 215 -5.33 -3.52 -29.57
N ALA A 216 -4.40 -3.94 -28.69
CA ALA A 216 -3.70 -5.22 -28.83
C ALA A 216 -4.50 -6.42 -28.30
N ILE A 217 -5.33 -6.21 -27.26
CA ILE A 217 -6.15 -7.24 -26.60
C ILE A 217 -7.51 -7.40 -27.30
N ALA A 218 -8.10 -6.30 -27.79
CA ALA A 218 -9.40 -6.24 -28.45
C ALA A 218 -9.25 -6.37 -29.98
N ARG A 219 -8.53 -7.41 -30.42
CA ARG A 219 -8.51 -7.80 -31.83
C ARG A 219 -9.89 -8.34 -32.21
N HIS A 220 -10.59 -7.56 -33.04
CA HIS A 220 -11.74 -7.93 -33.88
C HIS A 220 -13.06 -8.32 -33.20
N ASP A 221 -13.68 -7.42 -32.42
CA ASP A 221 -15.11 -7.58 -32.10
C ASP A 221 -15.86 -6.28 -31.78
N ALA A 222 -17.18 -6.28 -31.95
CA ALA A 222 -18.08 -5.16 -31.62
C ALA A 222 -17.97 -4.71 -30.13
N GLY A 223 -17.49 -5.59 -29.26
CA GLY A 223 -17.15 -5.28 -27.87
C GLY A 223 -16.07 -4.21 -27.73
N ALA A 224 -15.10 -4.15 -28.65
CA ALA A 224 -14.00 -3.17 -28.61
C ALA A 224 -14.50 -1.72 -28.76
N GLN A 225 -15.48 -1.51 -29.64
CA GLN A 225 -16.07 -0.19 -29.86
C GLN A 225 -16.86 0.27 -28.63
N ASN A 226 -17.66 -0.61 -28.04
CA ASN A 226 -18.43 -0.32 -26.83
C ASN A 226 -17.51 0.01 -25.64
N LEU A 227 -16.43 -0.76 -25.45
CA LEU A 227 -15.43 -0.51 -24.41
C LEU A 227 -14.79 0.88 -24.57
N ARG A 228 -14.45 1.27 -25.79
CA ARG A 228 -13.88 2.58 -26.09
C ARG A 228 -14.86 3.71 -25.81
N VAL A 229 -16.10 3.62 -26.28
CA VAL A 229 -17.14 4.63 -26.05
C VAL A 229 -17.39 4.83 -24.56
N THR A 230 -17.51 3.74 -23.80
CA THR A 230 -17.69 3.79 -22.34
C THR A 230 -16.49 4.42 -21.64
N SER A 231 -15.27 4.03 -22.00
CA SER A 231 -14.05 4.59 -21.40
C SER A 231 -13.96 6.10 -21.66
N CYS A 232 -14.15 6.54 -22.90
CA CYS A 232 -14.13 7.96 -23.26
C CYS A 232 -15.22 8.76 -22.52
N ARG A 233 -16.43 8.20 -22.40
CA ARG A 233 -17.51 8.89 -21.68
C ARG A 233 -17.19 9.08 -20.20
N ILE A 234 -16.58 8.07 -19.57
CA ILE A 234 -16.18 8.18 -18.16
C ILE A 234 -15.06 9.22 -18.02
N GLU A 235 -14.09 9.25 -18.93
CA GLU A 235 -13.05 10.29 -18.95
C GLU A 235 -13.63 11.70 -19.03
N GLU A 236 -14.58 11.94 -19.95
CA GLU A 236 -15.29 13.21 -20.07
C GLU A 236 -16.00 13.61 -18.77
N LEU A 237 -16.65 12.65 -18.09
CA LEU A 237 -17.33 12.90 -16.82
C LEU A 237 -16.33 13.28 -15.73
N VAL A 238 -15.16 12.66 -15.70
CA VAL A 238 -14.16 13.05 -14.72
C VAL A 238 -13.58 14.44 -15.01
N ASP A 239 -13.31 14.78 -16.27
CA ASP A 239 -12.85 16.12 -16.62
C ASP A 239 -13.91 17.18 -16.29
N GLN A 240 -15.19 16.84 -16.45
CA GLN A 240 -16.30 17.66 -15.96
C GLN A 240 -16.28 17.79 -14.43
N ALA A 241 -16.07 16.71 -13.69
CA ALA A 241 -15.96 16.76 -12.21
C ALA A 241 -14.83 17.69 -11.76
N LYS A 242 -13.65 17.56 -12.38
CA LYS A 242 -12.46 18.38 -12.11
C LYS A 242 -12.71 19.86 -12.41
N THR A 243 -13.26 20.16 -13.58
CA THR A 243 -13.49 21.56 -14.01
C THR A 243 -14.62 22.24 -13.24
N THR A 244 -15.62 21.49 -12.80
CA THR A 244 -16.78 22.03 -12.05
C THR A 244 -16.63 21.96 -10.53
N GLY A 245 -15.57 21.35 -10.01
CA GLY A 245 -15.40 21.15 -8.56
C GLY A 245 -16.52 20.28 -7.97
N ARG A 246 -16.88 19.19 -8.66
CA ARG A 246 -17.98 18.31 -8.25
C ARG A 246 -17.49 16.90 -7.96
N LYS A 247 -18.28 16.19 -7.15
CA LYS A 247 -18.05 14.79 -6.84
C LYS A 247 -19.05 13.91 -7.59
N LEU A 248 -18.56 12.91 -8.31
CA LEU A 248 -19.38 12.03 -9.15
C LEU A 248 -19.22 10.57 -8.73
N ILE A 249 -20.29 9.79 -8.85
CA ILE A 249 -20.26 8.33 -8.74
C ILE A 249 -20.89 7.69 -9.97
N CYS A 250 -20.10 6.97 -10.76
CA CYS A 250 -20.52 6.38 -12.03
C CYS A 250 -20.71 4.87 -11.89
N PHE A 251 -21.86 4.33 -12.30
CA PHE A 251 -22.09 2.89 -12.35
C PHE A 251 -21.96 2.36 -13.77
N VAL A 252 -20.99 1.46 -13.98
CA VAL A 252 -20.73 0.84 -15.28
C VAL A 252 -21.20 -0.61 -15.23
N THR A 253 -22.34 -0.87 -15.86
CA THR A 253 -22.96 -2.19 -15.89
C THR A 253 -22.63 -2.93 -17.18
N GLY A 254 -22.59 -4.26 -17.11
CA GLY A 254 -22.41 -5.10 -18.29
C GLY A 254 -22.42 -6.58 -17.95
N VAL A 255 -22.76 -7.41 -18.95
CA VAL A 255 -22.76 -8.88 -18.80
C VAL A 255 -21.36 -9.40 -18.40
N PRO A 256 -21.27 -10.58 -17.77
CA PRO A 256 -19.98 -11.22 -17.50
C PRO A 256 -19.17 -11.36 -18.79
N GLY A 257 -17.86 -11.09 -18.72
CA GLY A 257 -16.98 -11.11 -19.91
C GLY A 257 -17.07 -9.88 -20.82
N ALA A 258 -17.94 -8.90 -20.56
CA ALA A 258 -18.07 -7.68 -21.37
C ALA A 258 -16.85 -6.74 -21.34
N GLY A 259 -15.76 -7.09 -20.66
CA GLY A 259 -14.53 -6.30 -20.58
C GLY A 259 -14.57 -5.11 -19.61
N LYS A 260 -15.46 -5.10 -18.61
CA LYS A 260 -15.55 -4.02 -17.60
C LYS A 260 -14.23 -3.74 -16.89
N THR A 261 -13.50 -4.79 -16.49
CA THR A 261 -12.18 -4.67 -15.88
C THR A 261 -11.19 -3.95 -16.82
N LEU A 262 -11.27 -4.19 -18.14
CA LEU A 262 -10.45 -3.47 -19.13
C LEU A 262 -10.83 -1.99 -19.22
N VAL A 263 -12.12 -1.65 -19.14
CA VAL A 263 -12.58 -0.25 -19.02
C VAL A 263 -11.96 0.41 -17.79
N GLY A 264 -12.02 -0.26 -16.64
CA GLY A 264 -11.44 0.25 -15.40
C GLY A 264 -9.94 0.49 -15.47
N LEU A 265 -9.19 -0.48 -16.01
CA LEU A 265 -7.75 -0.37 -16.21
C LEU A 265 -7.38 0.73 -17.21
N ASN A 266 -8.17 0.93 -18.27
CA ASN A 266 -7.98 2.05 -19.20
C ASN A 266 -8.15 3.40 -18.49
N ILE A 267 -9.23 3.58 -17.74
CA ILE A 267 -9.49 4.84 -17.02
C ILE A 267 -8.37 5.16 -16.02
N ALA A 268 -7.84 4.14 -15.35
CA ALA A 268 -6.75 4.30 -14.40
C ALA A 268 -5.44 4.79 -15.05
N THR A 269 -5.28 4.61 -16.37
CA THR A 269 -3.96 4.68 -17.03
C THR A 269 -3.90 5.69 -18.18
N GLN A 270 -5.03 5.97 -18.84
CA GLN A 270 -5.09 6.78 -20.06
C GLN A 270 -5.10 8.28 -19.84
N ARG A 271 -5.10 8.79 -18.60
CA ARG A 271 -5.02 10.24 -18.38
C ARG A 271 -3.78 10.80 -19.03
N ARG A 272 -3.96 11.74 -19.97
CA ARG A 272 -2.95 12.20 -20.94
C ARG A 272 -2.15 13.41 -20.48
N GLU A 273 -2.59 14.10 -19.42
CA GLU A 273 -1.94 15.34 -19.01
C GLU A 273 -0.60 15.06 -18.30
N ILE A 274 0.48 15.51 -18.92
CA ILE A 274 1.85 15.47 -18.38
C ILE A 274 2.00 16.49 -17.23
N ASN A 275 1.22 17.58 -17.25
CA ASN A 275 1.43 18.73 -16.37
C ASN A 275 0.53 18.76 -15.12
N GLN A 276 -0.47 17.87 -15.00
CA GLN A 276 -1.31 17.71 -13.82
C GLN A 276 -1.75 16.25 -13.66
N PRO A 277 -0.91 15.38 -13.08
CA PRO A 277 -1.27 13.98 -12.92
C PRO A 277 -2.45 13.88 -11.96
N THR A 278 -3.65 13.63 -12.49
CA THR A 278 -4.70 13.11 -11.63
C THR A 278 -4.36 11.67 -11.30
N HIS A 279 -4.23 11.36 -10.03
CA HIS A 279 -4.05 9.99 -9.57
C HIS A 279 -5.38 9.24 -9.64
N ALA A 280 -5.38 8.14 -10.38
CA ALA A 280 -6.47 7.20 -10.47
C ALA A 280 -6.00 5.83 -9.96
N VAL A 281 -6.84 5.11 -9.23
CA VAL A 281 -6.49 3.79 -8.69
C VAL A 281 -7.59 2.78 -8.98
N PHE A 282 -7.19 1.58 -9.40
CA PHE A 282 -8.05 0.43 -9.60
C PHE A 282 -8.04 -0.44 -8.34
N LEU A 283 -9.19 -0.60 -7.70
CA LEU A 283 -9.40 -1.35 -6.48
C LEU A 283 -10.20 -2.62 -6.76
N SER A 284 -9.74 -3.74 -6.22
CA SER A 284 -10.49 -4.99 -6.21
C SER A 284 -10.47 -5.64 -4.82
N GLY A 285 -11.61 -6.19 -4.41
CA GLY A 285 -11.72 -7.05 -3.23
C GLY A 285 -11.14 -8.46 -3.45
N ASN A 286 -10.90 -8.84 -4.70
CA ASN A 286 -10.35 -10.16 -5.03
C ASN A 286 -8.81 -10.14 -4.99
N GLY A 287 -8.24 -10.39 -3.81
CA GLY A 287 -6.79 -10.45 -3.59
C GLY A 287 -6.05 -11.38 -4.57
N PRO A 288 -6.52 -12.62 -4.83
CA PRO A 288 -5.95 -13.49 -5.85
C PRO A 288 -5.94 -12.88 -7.26
N LEU A 289 -7.02 -12.23 -7.68
CA LEU A 289 -7.07 -11.55 -8.99
C LEU A 289 -6.03 -10.43 -9.07
N VAL A 290 -5.92 -9.60 -8.01
CA VAL A 290 -4.90 -8.54 -7.94
C VAL A 290 -3.50 -9.11 -8.08
N ALA A 291 -3.19 -10.22 -7.39
CA ALA A 291 -1.89 -10.87 -7.47
C ALA A 291 -1.60 -11.43 -8.87
N VAL A 292 -2.57 -12.10 -9.50
CA VAL A 292 -2.43 -12.65 -10.85
C VAL A 292 -2.25 -11.53 -11.89
N LEU A 293 -3.05 -10.47 -11.83
CA LEU A 293 -2.95 -9.33 -12.75
C LEU A 293 -1.57 -8.64 -12.61
N ARG A 294 -1.13 -8.39 -11.38
CA ARG A 294 0.18 -7.78 -11.10
C ARG A 294 1.31 -8.64 -11.67
N GLU A 295 1.29 -9.94 -11.43
CA GLU A 295 2.33 -10.86 -11.90
C GLU A 295 2.32 -11.00 -13.43
N ALA A 296 1.15 -11.11 -14.05
CA ALA A 296 1.02 -11.24 -15.50
C ALA A 296 1.58 -10.00 -16.23
N LEU A 297 1.17 -8.80 -15.80
CA LEU A 297 1.66 -7.54 -16.38
C LEU A 297 3.17 -7.35 -16.14
N THR A 298 3.65 -7.70 -14.94
CA THR A 298 5.08 -7.62 -14.63
C THR A 298 5.89 -8.54 -15.55
N ARG A 299 5.44 -9.79 -15.76
CA ARG A 299 6.12 -10.75 -16.63
C ARG A 299 6.13 -10.31 -18.09
N ASP A 300 5.00 -9.83 -18.59
CA ASP A 300 4.86 -9.37 -19.96
C ASP A 300 5.82 -8.21 -20.24
N GLU A 301 5.83 -7.20 -19.36
CA GLU A 301 6.71 -6.04 -19.50
C GLU A 301 8.19 -6.40 -19.40
N VAL A 302 8.59 -7.29 -18.47
CA VAL A 302 9.97 -7.77 -18.36
C VAL A 302 10.39 -8.52 -19.64
N GLY A 303 9.52 -9.39 -20.16
CA GLY A 303 9.78 -10.13 -21.39
C GLY A 303 9.97 -9.19 -22.59
N ARG A 304 9.12 -8.17 -22.69
CA ARG A 304 9.15 -7.16 -23.74
C ARG A 304 10.42 -6.31 -23.69
N ARG A 305 10.80 -5.76 -22.54
CA ARG A 305 12.05 -5.00 -22.40
C ARG A 305 13.28 -5.84 -22.71
N LYS A 306 13.29 -7.10 -22.25
CA LYS A 306 14.35 -8.04 -22.58
C LYS A 306 14.46 -8.29 -24.10
N SER A 307 13.33 -8.38 -24.80
CA SER A 307 13.33 -8.50 -26.27
C SER A 307 13.85 -7.25 -27.00
N GLN A 308 13.79 -6.08 -26.35
CA GLN A 308 14.32 -4.80 -26.84
C GLN A 308 15.78 -4.56 -26.42
N GLY A 309 16.43 -5.51 -25.74
CA GLY A 309 17.81 -5.40 -25.28
C GLY A 309 17.99 -4.70 -23.92
N ASP A 310 16.89 -4.33 -23.25
CA ASP A 310 16.93 -3.72 -21.91
C ASP A 310 16.77 -4.80 -20.83
N ASN A 311 17.76 -4.87 -19.92
CA ASN A 311 17.78 -5.87 -18.85
C ASN A 311 17.32 -5.24 -17.53
N VAL A 312 16.00 -5.21 -17.32
CA VAL A 312 15.39 -4.66 -16.11
C VAL A 312 15.18 -5.70 -15.02
N ARG A 313 15.34 -5.29 -13.75
CA ARG A 313 14.95 -6.12 -12.60
C ARG A 313 13.42 -6.25 -12.55
N LYS A 314 12.94 -7.48 -12.36
CA LYS A 314 11.51 -7.78 -12.19
C LYS A 314 10.83 -6.92 -11.11
N GLY A 315 11.49 -6.72 -9.97
CA GLY A 315 10.99 -5.88 -8.86
C GLY A 315 10.67 -4.44 -9.27
N LYS A 316 11.57 -3.80 -10.04
CA LYS A 316 11.40 -2.43 -10.54
C LYS A 316 10.16 -2.29 -11.44
N VAL A 317 9.92 -3.28 -12.29
CA VAL A 317 8.69 -3.33 -13.11
C VAL A 317 7.46 -3.57 -12.24
N ALA A 318 7.54 -4.49 -11.28
CA ALA A 318 6.43 -4.82 -10.39
C ALA A 318 5.94 -3.62 -9.58
N GLU A 319 6.84 -2.75 -9.11
CA GLU A 319 6.49 -1.50 -8.41
C GLU A 319 5.58 -0.59 -9.24
N SER A 320 5.88 -0.45 -10.53
CA SER A 320 5.03 0.34 -11.44
C SER A 320 3.60 -0.22 -11.47
N VAL A 321 3.45 -1.55 -11.55
CA VAL A 321 2.13 -2.19 -11.58
C VAL A 321 1.40 -2.08 -10.22
N LYS A 322 2.12 -2.15 -9.09
CA LYS A 322 1.55 -2.02 -7.73
C LYS A 322 0.87 -0.66 -7.50
N ALA A 323 1.33 0.40 -8.16
CA ALA A 323 0.79 1.75 -7.98
C ALA A 323 -0.69 1.85 -8.39
N PHE A 324 -1.08 1.21 -9.51
CA PHE A 324 -2.42 1.36 -10.08
C PHE A 324 -3.42 0.27 -9.69
N ILE A 325 -3.00 -1.00 -9.62
CA ILE A 325 -3.89 -2.09 -9.21
C ILE A 325 -3.65 -2.35 -7.73
N GLN A 326 -4.63 -2.09 -6.88
CA GLN A 326 -4.53 -2.27 -5.42
C GLN A 326 -5.67 -3.12 -4.86
N ASN A 327 -5.40 -3.72 -3.70
CA ASN A 327 -6.45 -4.38 -2.92
C ASN A 327 -7.25 -3.30 -2.17
N VAL A 328 -8.58 -3.36 -2.27
CA VAL A 328 -9.48 -2.40 -1.60
C VAL A 328 -9.27 -2.34 -0.09
N HIS A 329 -8.93 -3.45 0.55
CA HIS A 329 -8.72 -3.52 2.00
C HIS A 329 -7.50 -2.71 2.42
N ASN A 330 -6.43 -2.68 1.60
CA ASN A 330 -5.25 -1.88 1.89
C ASN A 330 -5.56 -0.37 1.75
N PHE A 331 -6.38 -0.01 0.76
CA PHE A 331 -6.85 1.37 0.56
C PHE A 331 -7.73 1.81 1.74
N ARG A 332 -8.65 0.96 2.18
CA ARG A 332 -9.50 1.15 3.36
C ARG A 332 -8.66 1.34 4.62
N ASP A 333 -7.71 0.45 4.87
CA ASP A 333 -6.91 0.45 6.09
C ASP A 333 -6.05 1.71 6.19
N GLU A 334 -5.57 2.26 5.07
CA GLU A 334 -4.86 3.56 5.04
C GLU A 334 -5.76 4.72 5.53
N ALA A 335 -7.03 4.72 5.14
CA ALA A 335 -8.01 5.73 5.54
C ALA A 335 -8.30 5.73 7.05
N LEU A 336 -8.01 4.62 7.74
CA LEU A 336 -8.17 4.49 9.19
C LEU A 336 -7.02 5.16 9.97
N ILE A 337 -5.88 5.36 9.31
CA ILE A 337 -4.64 5.91 9.89
C ILE A 337 -4.58 7.41 9.66
N HIS A 338 -4.80 7.85 8.41
CA HIS A 338 -4.64 9.24 8.01
C HIS A 338 -6.00 9.93 7.86
N PRO A 339 -6.20 11.16 8.42
CA PRO A 339 -7.46 11.89 8.28
C PRO A 339 -7.60 12.66 6.97
N ASP A 340 -6.49 12.93 6.27
CA ASP A 340 -6.49 13.64 4.98
C ASP A 340 -7.16 12.83 3.86
N PRO A 341 -7.54 13.48 2.75
CA PRO A 341 -7.94 12.76 1.54
C PRO A 341 -6.83 11.85 0.97
N PRO A 342 -7.22 10.80 0.23
CA PRO A 342 -6.25 10.07 -0.57
C PRO A 342 -5.61 11.00 -1.62
N ILE A 343 -4.46 10.62 -2.16
CA ILE A 343 -3.90 11.33 -3.33
C ILE A 343 -4.76 11.13 -4.58
N ASP A 344 -5.53 10.03 -4.61
CA ASP A 344 -6.35 9.60 -5.73
C ASP A 344 -7.65 10.39 -5.79
N HIS A 345 -7.84 11.16 -6.85
CA HIS A 345 -9.13 11.80 -7.12
C HIS A 345 -10.09 10.87 -7.88
N VAL A 346 -9.59 9.77 -8.44
CA VAL A 346 -10.42 8.77 -9.13
C VAL A 346 -10.19 7.39 -8.55
N VAL A 347 -11.26 6.76 -8.08
CA VAL A 347 -11.26 5.35 -7.66
C VAL A 347 -12.12 4.54 -8.59
N ILE A 348 -11.56 3.48 -9.15
CA ILE A 348 -12.30 2.47 -9.91
C ILE A 348 -12.47 1.26 -8.99
N PHE A 349 -13.70 0.89 -8.67
CA PHE A 349 -14.03 -0.26 -7.85
C PHE A 349 -14.53 -1.41 -8.73
N ASP A 350 -13.79 -2.52 -8.74
CA ASP A 350 -14.13 -3.73 -9.48
C ASP A 350 -15.08 -4.63 -8.68
N GLU A 351 -16.05 -5.23 -9.39
CA GLU A 351 -17.12 -6.06 -8.81
C GLU A 351 -17.84 -5.37 -7.64
N ALA A 352 -18.29 -4.12 -7.85
CA ALA A 352 -18.89 -3.27 -6.82
C ALA A 352 -20.12 -3.89 -6.14
N GLN A 353 -20.84 -4.78 -6.81
CA GLN A 353 -21.95 -5.54 -6.22
C GLN A 353 -21.53 -6.48 -5.09
N ARG A 354 -20.24 -6.85 -5.03
CA ARG A 354 -19.67 -7.73 -4.01
C ARG A 354 -19.18 -7.00 -2.76
N ALA A 355 -19.40 -5.69 -2.69
CA ALA A 355 -19.00 -4.88 -1.54
C ALA A 355 -19.69 -5.38 -0.26
N TRP A 356 -18.96 -5.37 0.86
CA TRP A 356 -19.50 -5.85 2.13
C TRP A 356 -20.59 -4.94 2.70
N ASN A 357 -21.66 -5.56 3.20
CA ASN A 357 -22.70 -4.86 3.95
C ASN A 357 -22.18 -4.36 5.30
N LEU A 358 -22.96 -3.51 5.97
CA LEU A 358 -22.62 -2.96 7.28
C LEU A 358 -22.27 -4.05 8.30
N ARG A 359 -23.07 -5.12 8.37
CA ARG A 359 -22.86 -6.20 9.34
C ARG A 359 -21.53 -6.92 9.13
N GLN A 360 -21.19 -7.27 7.90
CA GLN A 360 -19.93 -7.93 7.58
C GLN A 360 -18.74 -6.99 7.82
N THR A 361 -18.86 -5.74 7.41
CA THR A 361 -17.82 -4.72 7.60
C THR A 361 -17.56 -4.46 9.08
N ALA A 362 -18.60 -4.23 9.88
CA ALA A 362 -18.50 -4.03 11.32
C ALA A 362 -17.91 -5.26 12.04
N ASN A 363 -18.32 -6.47 11.65
CA ASN A 363 -17.75 -7.71 12.21
C ASN A 363 -16.27 -7.86 11.88
N PHE A 364 -15.86 -7.55 10.64
CA PHE A 364 -14.46 -7.56 10.25
C PHE A 364 -13.66 -6.54 11.07
N MET A 365 -14.11 -5.29 11.14
CA MET A 365 -13.43 -4.22 11.87
C MET A 365 -13.26 -4.55 13.36
N ARG A 366 -14.32 -5.10 13.97
CA ARG A 366 -14.26 -5.55 15.37
C ARG A 366 -13.26 -6.69 15.58
N ARG A 367 -13.27 -7.71 14.71
CA ARG A 367 -12.46 -8.93 14.90
C ARG A 367 -11.01 -8.77 14.47
N LYS A 368 -10.76 -8.01 13.41
CA LYS A 368 -9.46 -7.94 12.74
C LYS A 368 -8.72 -6.63 12.93
N LYS A 369 -9.43 -5.54 13.24
CA LYS A 369 -8.83 -4.21 13.41
C LYS A 369 -9.03 -3.63 14.81
N ASN A 370 -9.57 -4.44 15.73
CA ASN A 370 -9.89 -4.05 17.11
C ASN A 370 -10.71 -2.74 17.20
N ARG A 371 -11.56 -2.48 16.19
CA ARG A 371 -12.44 -1.30 16.12
C ARG A 371 -13.88 -1.72 16.37
N SER A 372 -14.31 -1.62 17.62
CA SER A 372 -15.73 -1.77 17.98
C SER A 372 -16.53 -0.54 17.56
N GLY A 373 -17.80 -0.73 17.20
CA GLY A 373 -18.71 0.37 16.88
C GLY A 373 -18.56 0.95 15.47
N PHE A 374 -17.86 0.25 14.57
CA PHE A 374 -17.81 0.66 13.16
C PHE A 374 -19.21 0.62 12.54
N SER A 375 -19.65 1.75 11.98
CA SER A 375 -21.04 2.02 11.60
C SER A 375 -21.25 2.21 10.10
N ASP A 376 -20.24 1.85 9.30
CA ASP A 376 -20.24 2.06 7.86
C ASP A 376 -20.14 0.71 7.14
N SER A 377 -20.84 0.59 6.03
CA SER A 377 -20.62 -0.44 5.00
C SER A 377 -19.38 -0.11 4.17
N GLU A 378 -18.91 -1.06 3.36
CA GLU A 378 -17.75 -0.83 2.48
C GLU A 378 -17.98 0.30 1.45
N PRO A 379 -19.16 0.39 0.79
CA PRO A 379 -19.51 1.54 -0.06
C PRO A 379 -19.45 2.88 0.67
N GLU A 380 -20.13 2.97 1.83
CA GLU A 380 -20.17 4.20 2.62
C GLU A 380 -18.78 4.62 3.06
N PHE A 381 -17.95 3.68 3.51
CA PHE A 381 -16.61 4.00 3.97
C PHE A 381 -15.71 4.45 2.80
N LEU A 382 -15.80 3.81 1.65
CA LEU A 382 -15.03 4.21 0.47
C LEU A 382 -15.42 5.60 0.00
N ILE A 383 -16.73 5.87 -0.12
CA ILE A 383 -17.22 7.20 -0.48
C ILE A 383 -16.74 8.20 0.57
N SER A 384 -16.84 7.88 1.88
CA SER A 384 -16.36 8.77 2.96
C SER A 384 -14.88 9.11 2.86
N TYR A 385 -14.03 8.19 2.37
CA TYR A 385 -12.60 8.45 2.22
C TYR A 385 -12.33 9.38 1.04
N MET A 386 -12.97 9.13 -0.10
CA MET A 386 -12.91 10.00 -1.27
C MET A 386 -13.58 11.37 -1.02
N ASP A 387 -14.56 11.40 -0.12
CA ASP A 387 -15.30 12.60 0.22
C ASP A 387 -14.48 13.64 1.00
N ARG A 388 -13.35 13.24 1.55
CA ARG A 388 -12.42 14.14 2.23
C ARG A 388 -11.83 15.19 1.28
N HIS A 389 -11.83 14.93 -0.03
CA HIS A 389 -11.49 15.94 -1.04
C HIS A 389 -12.49 17.10 -0.96
N GLN A 390 -12.00 18.34 -0.83
CA GLN A 390 -12.86 19.52 -0.76
C GLN A 390 -13.24 20.07 -2.14
N ASP A 391 -12.52 19.65 -3.18
CA ASP A 391 -12.66 20.12 -4.55
C ASP A 391 -13.48 19.15 -5.39
N TRP A 392 -12.93 18.01 -5.78
CA TRP A 392 -13.58 17.07 -6.70
C TRP A 392 -13.07 15.65 -6.46
N ALA A 393 -13.93 14.67 -6.74
CA ALA A 393 -13.57 13.26 -6.69
C ALA A 393 -14.52 12.45 -7.56
N VAL A 394 -14.06 11.32 -8.11
CA VAL A 394 -14.92 10.41 -8.87
C VAL A 394 -14.73 8.98 -8.40
N VAL A 395 -15.85 8.29 -8.15
CA VAL A 395 -15.89 6.86 -7.90
C VAL A 395 -16.54 6.18 -9.10
N VAL A 396 -15.88 5.18 -9.68
CA VAL A 396 -16.39 4.39 -10.82
C VAL A 396 -16.64 2.97 -10.32
N CYS A 397 -17.91 2.59 -10.17
CA CYS A 397 -18.33 1.26 -9.76
C CYS A 397 -18.53 0.37 -10.99
N LEU A 398 -17.65 -0.63 -11.17
CA LEU A 398 -17.81 -1.65 -12.20
C LEU A 398 -18.70 -2.77 -11.68
N VAL A 399 -19.80 -3.05 -12.38
CA VAL A 399 -20.84 -3.97 -11.91
C VAL A 399 -21.05 -5.12 -12.89
N GLY A 400 -20.87 -6.36 -12.42
CA GLY A 400 -21.21 -7.58 -13.14
C GLY A 400 -22.71 -7.90 -13.07
N GLY A 401 -23.43 -7.81 -14.19
CA GLY A 401 -24.82 -8.27 -14.23
C GLY A 401 -24.92 -9.79 -14.09
N GLY A 402 -25.96 -10.28 -13.40
CA GLY A 402 -26.29 -11.72 -13.32
C GLY A 402 -25.32 -12.58 -12.51
N GLN A 403 -24.44 -11.99 -11.70
CA GLN A 403 -23.60 -12.72 -10.76
C GLN A 403 -24.33 -12.86 -9.41
N GLU A 404 -24.21 -14.04 -8.79
CA GLU A 404 -24.71 -14.29 -7.43
C GLU A 404 -23.91 -13.46 -6.41
N ILE A 405 -24.61 -12.81 -5.48
CA ILE A 405 -23.99 -12.19 -4.31
C ILE A 405 -23.84 -13.24 -3.20
N ASN A 406 -22.71 -13.21 -2.50
CA ASN A 406 -22.46 -14.10 -1.37
C ASN A 406 -23.09 -13.55 -0.08
N THR A 407 -23.22 -14.43 0.92
CA THR A 407 -23.69 -14.01 2.26
C THR A 407 -22.77 -12.93 2.83
N GLY A 408 -23.34 -11.74 3.09
CA GLY A 408 -22.62 -10.59 3.64
C GLY A 408 -22.29 -9.51 2.60
N GLU A 409 -22.41 -9.81 1.31
CA GLU A 409 -22.35 -8.82 0.23
C GLU A 409 -23.69 -8.05 0.16
N ALA A 410 -23.64 -6.76 -0.20
CA ALA A 410 -24.77 -5.85 -0.10
C ALA A 410 -25.45 -5.54 -1.44
N GLY A 411 -24.86 -5.96 -2.55
CA GLY A 411 -25.32 -5.58 -3.89
C GLY A 411 -25.08 -4.10 -4.20
N ILE A 412 -25.67 -3.66 -5.31
CA ILE A 412 -25.59 -2.25 -5.76
C ILE A 412 -26.42 -1.34 -4.85
N ASP A 413 -27.49 -1.86 -4.25
CA ASP A 413 -28.42 -1.10 -3.41
C ASP A 413 -27.69 -0.35 -2.28
N ALA A 414 -26.68 -0.98 -1.67
CA ALA A 414 -25.88 -0.31 -0.63
C ALA A 414 -25.10 0.91 -1.13
N TRP A 415 -24.66 0.92 -2.39
CA TRP A 415 -24.03 2.10 -2.98
C TRP A 415 -25.07 3.21 -3.23
N LEU A 416 -26.25 2.84 -3.73
CA LEU A 416 -27.35 3.79 -3.95
C LEU A 416 -27.82 4.39 -2.62
N ASP A 417 -27.99 3.56 -1.60
CA ASP A 417 -28.37 3.97 -0.25
C ASP A 417 -27.33 4.89 0.36
N ALA A 418 -26.03 4.59 0.22
CA ALA A 418 -24.95 5.44 0.72
C ALA A 418 -25.01 6.85 0.10
N VAL A 419 -25.17 6.93 -1.21
CA VAL A 419 -25.25 8.21 -1.94
C VAL A 419 -26.51 8.97 -1.56
N ASN A 420 -27.68 8.31 -1.55
CA ASN A 420 -28.95 8.98 -1.30
C ASN A 420 -29.12 9.42 0.17
N SER A 421 -28.58 8.67 1.13
CA SER A 421 -28.80 8.92 2.57
C SER A 421 -27.67 9.70 3.24
N ARG A 422 -26.40 9.45 2.88
CA ARG A 422 -25.23 10.01 3.57
C ARG A 422 -24.44 10.99 2.74
N PHE A 423 -24.40 10.80 1.43
CA PHE A 423 -23.60 11.63 0.51
C PHE A 423 -24.45 12.28 -0.60
N PRO A 424 -25.57 12.98 -0.28
CA PRO A 424 -26.56 13.41 -1.27
C PRO A 424 -26.07 14.48 -2.27
N TYR A 425 -24.90 15.07 -2.03
CA TYR A 425 -24.24 16.01 -2.96
C TYR A 425 -23.30 15.32 -3.95
N TRP A 426 -23.05 14.00 -3.81
CA TRP A 426 -22.41 13.22 -4.86
C TRP A 426 -23.43 13.00 -5.98
N HIS A 427 -23.07 13.39 -7.20
CA HIS A 427 -23.95 13.18 -8.35
C HIS A 427 -23.72 11.79 -8.94
N MET A 428 -24.82 11.09 -9.20
CA MET A 428 -24.83 9.77 -9.82
C MET A 428 -24.99 9.85 -11.33
#